data_AF-A0A3C0S6C3-F1
#
_entry.id   AF-A0A3C0S6C3-F1
#
_cell.length_a   1.000
_cell.length_b   1.000
_cell.length_c   1.000
_cell.angle_alpha   90.00
_cell.angle_beta   90.00
_cell.angle_gamma   90.00
#
_symmetry.space_group_name_H-M   'P 1'
#
loop_
_entity.id
_entity.type
_entity.pdbx_description
1 polymer ?
#
loop_
_entity_poly.entity_id
_entity_poly.type
_entity_poly.pdbx_seq_one_letter_code
_entity_poly.pdbx_strand_id
1 'polypeptide(L)'
;KDCVASSHSWACIDPAVFIDDDGQAWIFWGNRECYYAKLKENMVEIDGEIKQVNFEGLAFTEAPWVHKRNGKYYLSYATEFPEKIAYAMADKIEGPYVYKGILNEIAGNSNTNHQAIVPFKNQWYFIYHNGGINPDGGSFSRSICIDTLNYRPDGTIHKIKMTTEGPTGD
;
A
#
# COMPACT_ATOMS: atom_id res chain seq x y z
N LYS A 1 -2.22 -2.62 23.52
CA LYS A 1 -3.19 -3.23 22.57
C LYS A 1 -2.92 -2.55 21.25
N ASP A 2 -2.62 -3.31 20.20
CA ASP A 2 -1.95 -2.73 19.03
C ASP A 2 -2.95 -2.29 17.96
N CYS A 3 -4.18 -2.81 18.01
CA CYS A 3 -5.29 -2.40 17.15
C CYS A 3 -6.49 -1.99 18.03
N VAL A 4 -6.36 -0.85 18.72
CA VAL A 4 -7.29 -0.43 19.79
C VAL A 4 -8.73 -0.17 19.34
N ALA A 5 -8.94 0.23 18.10
CA ALA A 5 -10.28 0.53 17.57
C ALA A 5 -10.94 -0.66 16.87
N SER A 6 -10.25 -1.79 16.72
CA SER A 6 -10.84 -2.92 16.01
C SER A 6 -11.84 -3.73 16.84
N SER A 7 -12.82 -4.28 16.14
CA SER A 7 -13.86 -5.17 16.66
C SER A 7 -13.70 -6.63 16.20
N HIS A 8 -12.63 -6.99 15.48
CA HIS A 8 -12.39 -8.35 14.97
C HIS A 8 -10.98 -8.85 15.28
N SER A 9 -10.79 -10.17 15.25
CA SER A 9 -9.55 -10.83 15.69
C SER A 9 -8.40 -10.75 14.68
N TRP A 10 -8.68 -10.50 13.40
CA TRP A 10 -7.69 -10.40 12.32
C TRP A 10 -7.31 -8.95 11.98
N ALA A 11 -7.34 -8.06 12.97
CA ALA A 11 -7.13 -6.63 12.75
C ALA A 11 -5.67 -6.20 12.64
N CYS A 12 -4.77 -6.90 13.33
CA CYS A 12 -3.34 -6.57 13.35
C CYS A 12 -2.59 -7.42 12.33
N ILE A 13 -2.76 -7.07 11.05
CA ILE A 13 -2.16 -7.75 9.90
C ILE A 13 -1.49 -6.73 8.97
N ASP A 14 -0.83 -7.24 7.94
CA ASP A 14 -0.30 -6.47 6.80
C ASP A 14 0.64 -5.31 7.17
N PRO A 15 1.82 -5.61 7.76
CA PRO A 15 2.78 -4.57 8.10
C PRO A 15 3.46 -3.99 6.85
N ALA A 16 3.60 -2.67 6.80
CA ALA A 16 4.48 -1.95 5.89
C ALA A 16 5.44 -1.07 6.69
N VAL A 17 6.74 -1.26 6.47
CA VAL A 17 7.81 -0.50 7.14
C VAL A 17 8.42 0.48 6.16
N PHE A 18 8.67 1.71 6.63
CA PHE A 18 9.31 2.77 5.86
C PHE A 18 10.36 3.46 6.72
N ILE A 19 11.54 3.73 6.15
CA ILE A 19 12.60 4.52 6.79
C ILE A 19 12.68 5.84 6.03
N ASP A 20 12.47 6.94 6.74
CA ASP A 20 12.46 8.28 6.16
C ASP A 20 13.88 8.84 5.97
N ASP A 21 14.00 9.95 5.25
CA ASP A 21 15.29 10.57 4.91
C ASP A 21 16.06 11.07 6.14
N ASP A 22 15.37 11.29 7.27
CA ASP A 22 15.96 11.67 8.56
C ASP A 22 16.42 10.47 9.41
N GLY A 23 16.23 9.24 8.91
CA GLY A 23 16.56 8.00 9.60
C GLY A 23 15.45 7.47 10.50
N GLN A 24 14.35 8.19 10.69
CA GLN A 24 13.22 7.69 11.48
C GLN A 24 12.53 6.53 10.73
N ALA A 25 12.47 5.37 11.39
CA ALA A 25 11.69 4.24 10.92
C ALA A 25 10.23 4.33 11.38
N TRP A 26 9.32 3.85 10.54
CA TRP A 26 7.88 3.83 10.74
C TRP A 26 7.31 2.47 10.34
N ILE A 27 6.24 2.07 11.02
CA ILE A 27 5.44 0.90 10.67
C ILE A 27 3.98 1.30 10.52
N PHE A 28 3.34 0.82 9.47
CA PHE A 28 1.91 0.93 9.17
C PHE A 28 1.32 -0.47 9.12
N TRP A 29 0.09 -0.66 9.58
CA TRP A 29 -0.57 -1.97 9.55
C TRP A 29 -2.08 -1.82 9.73
N GLY A 30 -2.81 -2.91 9.49
CA GLY A 30 -4.19 -3.03 9.94
C GLY A 30 -5.16 -3.62 8.92
N ASN A 31 -6.33 -3.99 9.40
CA ASN A 31 -7.52 -4.31 8.61
C ASN A 31 -8.74 -3.57 9.21
N ARG A 32 -9.59 -3.00 8.34
CA ARG A 32 -10.65 -1.99 8.59
C ARG A 32 -10.20 -0.65 9.16
N GLU A 33 -9.20 -0.67 10.04
CA GLU A 33 -8.55 0.49 10.59
C GLU A 33 -7.07 0.47 10.18
N CYS A 34 -6.53 1.62 9.76
CA CYS A 34 -5.10 1.75 9.41
C CYS A 34 -4.35 2.43 10.56
N TYR A 35 -3.39 1.72 11.14
CA TYR A 35 -2.56 2.19 12.25
C TYR A 35 -1.16 2.53 11.75
N TYR A 36 -0.48 3.41 12.49
CA TYR A 36 0.94 3.65 12.30
C TYR A 36 1.63 4.01 13.61
N ALA A 37 2.93 3.76 13.67
CA ALA A 37 3.79 4.12 14.78
C ALA A 37 5.23 4.33 14.30
N LYS A 38 6.02 5.04 15.11
CA LYS A 38 7.47 5.06 14.95
C LYS A 38 8.06 3.73 15.43
N LEU A 39 9.14 3.31 14.81
CA LEU A 39 10.00 2.24 15.31
C LEU A 39 11.27 2.86 15.92
N LYS A 40 11.79 2.23 16.98
CA LYS A 40 13.13 2.52 17.48
C LYS A 40 14.17 2.09 16.44
N GLU A 41 15.40 2.57 16.61
CA GLU A 41 16.54 2.22 15.74
C GLU A 41 16.80 0.70 15.64
N ASN A 42 16.40 -0.07 16.65
CA ASN A 42 16.54 -1.53 16.64
C ASN A 42 15.52 -2.25 15.75
N MET A 43 14.55 -1.54 15.16
CA MET A 43 13.53 -2.03 14.22
C MET A 43 12.58 -3.11 14.76
N VAL A 44 12.62 -3.39 16.06
CA VAL A 44 11.82 -4.45 16.71
C VAL A 44 11.01 -3.95 17.90
N GLU A 45 11.08 -2.65 18.20
CA GLU A 45 10.28 -2.00 19.24
C GLU A 45 9.59 -0.75 18.68
N ILE A 46 8.34 -0.55 19.09
CA ILE A 46 7.60 0.70 18.85
C ILE A 46 8.19 1.82 19.71
N ASP A 47 8.33 3.00 19.13
CA ASP A 47 8.76 4.23 19.80
C ASP A 47 7.56 5.19 20.00
N GLY A 48 6.96 5.17 21.19
CA GLY A 48 5.85 6.05 21.55
C GLY A 48 4.47 5.48 21.25
N GLU A 49 3.56 6.34 20.79
CA GLU A 49 2.14 6.02 20.65
C GLU A 49 1.80 5.39 19.29
N ILE A 50 0.87 4.44 19.32
CA ILE A 50 0.19 3.93 18.14
C ILE A 50 -0.92 4.90 17.76
N LYS A 51 -0.87 5.41 16.53
CA LYS A 51 -1.84 6.35 15.98
C LYS A 51 -2.65 5.69 14.86
N GLN A 52 -3.75 6.32 14.48
CA GLN A 52 -4.57 5.90 13.34
C GLN A 52 -4.45 6.89 12.20
N VAL A 53 -4.39 6.38 10.98
CA VAL A 53 -4.58 7.18 9.78
C VAL A 53 -6.07 7.49 9.65
N ASN A 54 -6.40 8.76 9.59
CA ASN A 54 -7.77 9.21 9.38
C ASN A 54 -7.79 10.45 8.50
N PHE A 55 -8.51 10.39 7.38
CA PHE A 55 -8.70 11.51 6.47
C PHE A 55 -10.00 11.36 5.68
N GLU A 56 -10.49 12.47 5.13
CA GLU A 56 -11.70 12.48 4.32
C GLU A 56 -11.54 11.61 3.06
N GLY A 57 -12.47 10.67 2.86
CA GLY A 57 -12.44 9.73 1.74
C GLY A 57 -11.61 8.46 1.99
N LEU A 58 -11.10 8.24 3.21
CA LEU A 58 -10.48 6.97 3.58
C LEU A 58 -11.54 5.87 3.65
N ALA A 59 -11.43 4.89 2.75
CA ALA A 59 -12.19 3.64 2.76
C ALA A 59 -11.19 2.47 2.86
N PHE A 60 -10.60 2.27 4.03
CA PHE A 60 -9.52 1.30 4.22
C PHE A 60 -10.06 -0.12 4.44
N THR A 61 -9.56 -1.08 3.67
CA THR A 61 -9.77 -2.51 3.92
C THR A 61 -8.55 -3.11 4.61
N GLU A 62 -7.36 -3.10 3.96
CA GLU A 62 -6.10 -3.67 4.47
C GLU A 62 -4.89 -3.27 3.58
N ALA A 63 -3.77 -4.01 3.67
CA ALA A 63 -2.60 -3.90 2.78
C ALA A 63 -2.02 -2.48 2.59
N PRO A 64 -1.67 -1.76 3.66
CA PRO A 64 -1.01 -0.47 3.52
C PRO A 64 0.36 -0.64 2.84
N TRP A 65 0.74 0.33 2.02
CA TRP A 65 2.11 0.48 1.53
C TRP A 65 2.48 1.96 1.50
N VAL A 66 3.64 2.29 2.07
CA VAL A 66 4.13 3.66 2.15
C VAL A 66 5.40 3.80 1.33
N HIS A 67 5.46 4.84 0.50
CA HIS A 67 6.69 5.25 -0.18
C HIS A 67 6.78 6.77 -0.29
N LYS A 68 7.98 7.27 -0.58
CA LYS A 68 8.26 8.70 -0.72
C LYS A 68 8.83 8.98 -2.10
N ARG A 69 8.39 10.09 -2.72
CA ARG A 69 8.95 10.60 -3.98
C ARG A 69 8.84 12.12 -4.04
N ASN A 70 9.94 12.79 -4.35
CA ASN A 70 10.01 14.25 -4.49
C ASN A 70 9.41 15.01 -3.28
N GLY A 71 9.74 14.57 -2.06
CA GLY A 71 9.26 15.17 -0.82
C GLY A 71 7.80 14.89 -0.46
N LYS A 72 7.06 14.12 -1.27
CA LYS A 72 5.69 13.69 -0.97
C LYS A 72 5.66 12.25 -0.48
N TYR A 73 4.80 11.97 0.50
CA TYR A 73 4.49 10.63 0.98
C TYR A 73 3.24 10.12 0.29
N TYR A 74 3.24 8.83 -0.01
CA TYR A 74 2.15 8.14 -0.66
C TYR A 74 1.78 6.95 0.22
N LEU A 75 0.51 6.89 0.61
CA LEU A 75 -0.08 5.73 1.26
C LEU A 75 -1.05 5.09 0.27
N SER A 76 -0.70 3.93 -0.26
CA SER A 76 -1.62 3.07 -1.02
C SER A 76 -2.17 1.97 -0.12
N TYR A 77 -3.39 1.54 -0.36
CA TYR A 77 -4.09 0.58 0.48
C TYR A 77 -5.19 -0.15 -0.30
N ALA A 78 -5.50 -1.38 0.12
CA ALA A 78 -6.66 -2.11 -0.37
C ALA A 78 -7.95 -1.41 0.12
N THR A 79 -8.93 -1.30 -0.78
CA THR A 79 -10.24 -0.67 -0.53
C THR A 79 -11.34 -1.52 -1.14
N GLU A 80 -12.54 -1.45 -0.55
CA GLU A 80 -13.69 -2.30 -0.91
C GLU A 80 -13.40 -3.80 -0.68
N PHE A 81 -14.34 -4.67 -1.08
CA PHE A 81 -14.15 -6.12 -1.18
C PHE A 81 -15.21 -6.69 -2.14
N PRO A 82 -14.87 -7.20 -3.35
CA PRO A 82 -13.52 -7.43 -3.88
C PRO A 82 -12.63 -6.18 -3.95
N GLU A 83 -11.35 -6.35 -3.65
CA GLU A 83 -10.44 -5.24 -3.39
C GLU A 83 -9.95 -4.55 -4.67
N LYS A 84 -9.98 -3.21 -4.62
CA LYS A 84 -9.18 -2.32 -5.46
C LYS A 84 -8.02 -1.77 -4.64
N ILE A 85 -7.08 -1.10 -5.30
CA ILE A 85 -6.08 -0.28 -4.58
C ILE A 85 -6.46 1.19 -4.73
N ALA A 86 -6.60 1.88 -3.60
CA ALA A 86 -6.68 3.32 -3.52
C ALA A 86 -5.34 3.91 -3.06
N TYR A 87 -5.16 5.22 -3.23
CA TYR A 87 -4.02 5.90 -2.62
C TYR A 87 -4.32 7.33 -2.20
N ALA A 88 -3.52 7.82 -1.26
CA ALA A 88 -3.54 9.19 -0.77
C ALA A 88 -2.12 9.76 -0.68
N MET A 89 -2.02 11.09 -0.69
CA MET A 89 -0.74 11.81 -0.63
C MET A 89 -0.68 12.77 0.55
N ALA A 90 0.51 12.94 1.14
CA ALA A 90 0.76 13.89 2.22
C ALA A 90 2.13 14.59 2.08
N ASP A 91 2.28 15.72 2.74
CA ASP A 91 3.56 16.45 2.90
C ASP A 91 4.42 15.93 4.05
N LYS A 92 3.82 15.17 4.97
CA LYS A 92 4.47 14.52 6.11
C LYS A 92 3.98 13.10 6.21
N ILE A 93 4.81 12.19 6.71
CA ILE A 93 4.43 10.78 6.86
C ILE A 93 3.24 10.57 7.80
N GLU A 94 3.07 11.45 8.79
CA GLU A 94 1.94 11.46 9.72
C GLU A 94 0.65 12.06 9.11
N GLY A 95 0.71 12.55 7.86
CA GLY A 95 -0.40 13.25 7.22
C GLY A 95 -0.46 14.76 7.52
N PRO A 96 -1.63 15.41 7.32
CA PRO A 96 -2.87 14.79 6.83
C PRO A 96 -2.71 14.28 5.39
N TYR A 97 -3.28 13.10 5.14
CA TYR A 97 -3.34 12.52 3.80
C TYR A 97 -4.55 13.05 3.04
N VAL A 98 -4.40 13.19 1.72
CA VAL A 98 -5.47 13.61 0.81
C VAL A 98 -5.69 12.49 -0.20
N TYR A 99 -6.91 11.94 -0.24
CA TYR A 99 -7.32 10.91 -1.19
C TYR A 99 -7.11 11.34 -2.64
N LYS A 100 -6.60 10.43 -3.48
CA LYS A 100 -6.29 10.70 -4.90
C LYS A 100 -6.95 9.74 -5.89
N GLY A 101 -7.83 8.85 -5.41
CA GLY A 101 -8.59 7.95 -6.27
C GLY A 101 -8.11 6.50 -6.23
N ILE A 102 -8.72 5.71 -7.11
CA ILE A 102 -8.36 4.30 -7.37
C ILE A 102 -7.09 4.25 -8.21
N LEU A 103 -6.05 3.63 -7.66
CA LEU A 103 -4.77 3.34 -8.30
C LEU A 103 -4.81 2.05 -9.13
N ASN A 104 -5.39 0.97 -8.60
CA ASN A 104 -5.49 -0.31 -9.30
C ASN A 104 -6.92 -0.85 -9.21
N GLU A 105 -7.43 -1.40 -10.31
CA GLU A 105 -8.73 -2.10 -10.32
C GLU A 105 -8.64 -3.49 -9.70
N ILE A 106 -9.80 -4.14 -9.53
CA ILE A 106 -9.89 -5.53 -9.06
C ILE A 106 -8.96 -6.42 -9.90
N ALA A 107 -8.04 -7.10 -9.22
CA ALA A 107 -7.08 -7.99 -9.86
C ALA A 107 -7.79 -9.23 -10.46
N GLY A 108 -7.28 -9.71 -11.60
CA GLY A 108 -7.89 -10.83 -12.31
C GLY A 108 -8.02 -12.09 -11.44
N ASN A 109 -9.23 -12.63 -11.33
CA ASN A 109 -9.53 -13.87 -10.60
C ASN A 109 -9.05 -13.88 -9.13
N SER A 110 -9.03 -12.72 -8.46
CA SER A 110 -8.73 -12.61 -7.03
C SER A 110 -9.67 -11.61 -6.36
N ASN A 111 -10.11 -11.92 -5.14
CA ASN A 111 -10.90 -11.01 -4.32
C ASN A 111 -10.04 -10.08 -3.47
N THR A 112 -8.77 -10.43 -3.22
CA THR A 112 -7.80 -9.56 -2.57
C THR A 112 -6.89 -8.89 -3.59
N ASN A 113 -6.33 -7.74 -3.22
CA ASN A 113 -5.42 -6.96 -4.04
C ASN A 113 -4.38 -6.35 -3.09
N HIS A 114 -3.16 -6.88 -3.11
CA HIS A 114 -2.08 -6.46 -2.22
C HIS A 114 -0.91 -5.95 -3.06
N GLN A 115 -0.44 -4.74 -2.77
CA GLN A 115 0.56 -4.05 -3.58
C GLN A 115 1.85 -3.70 -2.84
N ALA A 116 2.94 -3.63 -3.60
CA ALA A 116 4.15 -2.91 -3.25
C ALA A 116 4.58 -1.98 -4.40
N ILE A 117 5.14 -0.83 -4.06
CA ILE A 117 5.61 0.19 -5.01
C ILE A 117 7.08 0.49 -4.74
N VAL A 118 7.94 0.22 -5.71
CA VAL A 118 9.40 0.37 -5.55
C VAL A 118 10.05 1.05 -6.76
N PRO A 119 11.07 1.89 -6.54
CA PRO A 119 11.95 2.35 -7.60
C PRO A 119 13.04 1.31 -7.87
N PHE A 120 13.33 1.03 -9.14
CA PHE A 120 14.45 0.20 -9.58
C PHE A 120 14.94 0.66 -10.94
N LYS A 121 16.25 0.85 -11.12
CA LYS A 121 16.88 1.30 -12.37
C LYS A 121 16.15 2.47 -13.05
N ASN A 122 15.91 3.55 -12.32
CA ASN A 122 15.23 4.77 -12.79
C ASN A 122 13.75 4.60 -13.20
N GLN A 123 13.14 3.44 -12.96
CA GLN A 123 11.73 3.18 -13.20
C GLN A 123 11.02 2.82 -11.89
N TRP A 124 9.76 3.22 -11.76
CA TRP A 124 8.89 2.77 -10.68
C TRP A 124 8.04 1.59 -11.12
N TYR A 125 7.89 0.63 -10.23
CA TYR A 125 7.14 -0.60 -10.45
C TYR A 125 6.02 -0.73 -9.43
N PHE A 126 4.88 -1.22 -9.90
CA PHE A 126 3.75 -1.66 -9.09
C PHE A 126 3.75 -3.19 -9.11
N ILE A 127 4.11 -3.78 -7.97
CA ILE A 127 4.14 -5.22 -7.75
C ILE A 127 2.84 -5.58 -7.05
N TYR A 128 2.14 -6.59 -7.53
CA TYR A 128 0.85 -7.02 -6.99
C TYR A 128 0.64 -8.52 -7.19
N HIS A 129 -0.54 -9.05 -6.86
CA HIS A 129 -0.91 -10.42 -7.19
C HIS A 129 -2.20 -10.49 -8.00
N ASN A 130 -2.40 -11.59 -8.73
CA ASN A 130 -3.70 -12.00 -9.27
C ASN A 130 -3.92 -13.51 -9.02
N GLY A 131 -5.08 -14.03 -9.42
CA GLY A 131 -5.39 -15.47 -9.39
C GLY A 131 -5.48 -16.08 -10.78
N GLY A 132 -4.85 -15.49 -11.80
CA GLY A 132 -5.03 -15.86 -13.20
C GLY A 132 -4.17 -17.03 -13.70
N ILE A 133 -3.33 -17.62 -12.85
CA ILE A 133 -2.42 -18.70 -13.26
C ILE A 133 -3.19 -20.00 -13.52
N ASN A 134 -2.82 -20.74 -14.57
CA ASN A 134 -3.34 -22.08 -14.83
C ASN A 134 -2.63 -23.13 -13.95
N PRO A 135 -3.26 -24.28 -13.63
CA PRO A 135 -4.64 -24.65 -14.00
C PRO A 135 -5.71 -24.13 -13.02
N ASP A 136 -5.36 -23.93 -11.74
CA ASP A 136 -6.32 -23.72 -10.64
C ASP A 136 -6.07 -22.42 -9.87
N GLY A 137 -5.63 -21.36 -10.56
CA GLY A 137 -5.44 -20.05 -9.95
C GLY A 137 -6.74 -19.48 -9.37
N GLY A 138 -6.60 -18.68 -8.31
CA GLY A 138 -7.73 -18.00 -7.68
C GLY A 138 -7.32 -17.24 -6.42
N SER A 139 -8.31 -16.77 -5.66
CA SER A 139 -8.10 -16.04 -4.39
C SER A 139 -7.19 -16.76 -3.38
N PHE A 140 -7.24 -18.09 -3.33
CA PHE A 140 -6.43 -18.91 -2.43
C PHE A 140 -5.16 -19.46 -3.08
N SER A 141 -4.98 -19.23 -4.39
CA SER A 141 -3.85 -19.72 -5.20
C SER A 141 -3.40 -18.59 -6.13
N ARG A 142 -2.73 -17.60 -5.54
CA ARG A 142 -2.33 -16.34 -6.16
C ARG A 142 -0.97 -16.45 -6.84
N SER A 143 -0.68 -15.50 -7.73
CA SER A 143 0.61 -15.35 -8.42
C SER A 143 1.01 -13.88 -8.47
N ILE A 144 2.30 -13.61 -8.30
CA ILE A 144 2.84 -12.25 -8.38
C ILE A 144 2.80 -11.75 -9.82
N CYS A 145 2.51 -10.47 -9.97
CA CYS A 145 2.54 -9.72 -11.20
C CYS A 145 3.27 -8.39 -10.97
N ILE A 146 3.82 -7.81 -12.03
CA ILE A 146 4.51 -6.53 -11.99
C ILE A 146 4.09 -5.73 -13.21
N ASP A 147 3.79 -4.46 -13.01
CA ASP A 147 3.58 -3.50 -14.09
C ASP A 147 4.28 -2.18 -13.77
N THR A 148 4.49 -1.37 -14.81
CA THR A 148 5.14 -0.07 -14.69
C THR A 148 4.21 0.94 -13.99
N LEU A 149 4.74 1.67 -13.00
CA LEU A 149 4.05 2.79 -12.37
C LEU A 149 4.62 4.12 -12.87
N ASN A 150 3.74 5.03 -13.29
CA ASN A 150 4.12 6.34 -13.81
C ASN A 150 3.48 7.46 -13.01
N TYR A 151 4.27 8.48 -12.68
CA TYR A 151 3.79 9.70 -12.01
C TYR A 151 3.52 10.81 -13.02
N ARG A 152 2.47 11.59 -12.77
CA ARG A 152 2.19 12.85 -13.44
C ARG A 152 3.11 13.96 -12.93
N PRO A 153 3.20 15.09 -13.66
CA PRO A 153 3.97 16.26 -13.23
C PRO A 153 3.56 16.82 -11.86
N ASP A 154 2.28 16.71 -11.48
CA ASP A 154 1.75 17.15 -10.19
C ASP A 154 2.01 16.17 -9.04
N GLY A 155 2.70 15.06 -9.31
CA GLY A 155 2.98 13.99 -8.35
C GLY A 155 1.88 12.95 -8.23
N THR A 156 0.70 13.12 -8.83
CA THR A 156 -0.31 12.06 -8.84
C THR A 156 0.14 10.86 -9.67
N ILE A 157 -0.46 9.68 -9.45
CA ILE A 157 -0.06 8.44 -10.10
C ILE A 157 -1.04 8.13 -11.23
N HIS A 158 -0.53 7.74 -12.39
CA HIS A 158 -1.37 7.16 -13.43
C HIS A 158 -1.96 5.84 -12.94
N LYS A 159 -3.25 5.64 -13.18
CA LYS A 159 -3.91 4.38 -12.85
C LYS A 159 -3.14 3.21 -13.47
N ILE A 160 -2.93 2.15 -12.70
CA ILE A 160 -2.20 0.97 -13.13
C ILE A 160 -2.94 0.31 -14.28
N LYS A 161 -2.19 -0.03 -15.31
CA LYS A 161 -2.63 -0.88 -16.41
C LYS A 161 -2.04 -2.25 -16.16
N MET A 162 -2.83 -3.16 -15.61
CA MET A 162 -2.43 -4.56 -15.45
C MET A 162 -2.28 -5.20 -16.83
N THR A 163 -1.13 -5.82 -17.11
CA THR A 163 -0.83 -6.42 -18.44
C THR A 163 -0.46 -7.90 -18.33
N THR A 164 -0.54 -8.61 -19.47
CA THR A 164 -0.01 -9.98 -19.56
C THR A 164 1.49 -9.96 -19.82
N GLU A 165 1.97 -8.94 -20.53
CA GLU A 165 3.36 -8.77 -20.97
C GLU A 165 4.29 -8.34 -19.83
N GLY A 166 3.76 -7.69 -18.79
CA GLY A 166 4.56 -7.07 -17.74
C GLY A 166 5.38 -5.87 -18.23
N PRO A 167 6.33 -5.38 -17.42
CA PRO A 167 7.20 -4.29 -17.85
C PRO A 167 8.15 -4.75 -18.97
N THR A 168 8.31 -3.91 -19.99
CA THR A 168 9.39 -4.07 -20.97
C THR A 168 10.73 -3.72 -20.32
N GLY A 169 11.74 -4.59 -20.47
CA GLY A 169 13.09 -4.29 -20.03
C GLY A 169 13.80 -3.39 -21.04
N ASP A 170 14.41 -2.31 -20.55
CA ASP A 170 15.51 -1.61 -21.22
C ASP A 170 16.86 -2.06 -20.60
#